data_AF-A0A4R8UGZ8-F1
#
_entry.id   AF-A0A4R8UGZ8-F1
#
_cell.length_a   1.000
_cell.length_b   1.000
_cell.length_c   1.000
_cell.angle_alpha   90.00
_cell.angle_beta   90.00
_cell.angle_gamma   90.00
#
_symmetry.space_group_name_H-M   'P 1'
#
loop_
_entity.id
_entity.type
_entity.pdbx_description
1 polymer ?
#
loop_
_entity_poly.entity_id
_entity_poly.type
_entity_poly.pdbx_seq_one_letter_code
_entity_poly.pdbx_strand_id
1 'polypeptide(L)'
;MPPRASWGLVPAALVSASAVLLFGLRIPVAGYAVLGAALLLAFVINRALFRDLLLIGLGLVIISTISVEANISYPNMALMGLVLGLAVLVPYLIARYAYRTHAIRFPIRTGQRWTTLERWYLVLVVLLGWLILPTYFIRSGAYENWPAVTAPDEIARLFVGVNVVGIWDELFFICTVFALLRRHFPDWQANLLQAVIFTSFLWELGYRSWGPLMTFPFALLQGYTFKVTKSLTYVVCVHLLFDLVVFLVIVHAHTREWLPIFVY
;
A
#
# COMPACT_ATOMS: atom_id res chain seq x y z
N MET A 1 0.63 6.33 -26.77
CA MET A 1 1.26 5.61 -25.64
C MET A 1 2.39 6.48 -25.10
N PRO A 2 2.58 6.62 -23.78
CA PRO A 2 3.75 7.32 -23.24
C PRO A 2 5.04 6.63 -23.72
N PRO A 3 6.13 7.37 -23.99
CA PRO A 3 7.38 6.77 -24.45
C PRO A 3 7.94 5.81 -23.38
N ARG A 4 8.45 4.65 -23.82
CA ARG A 4 9.01 3.61 -22.94
C ARG A 4 10.24 4.08 -22.16
N ALA A 5 10.98 5.05 -22.71
CA ALA A 5 12.07 5.73 -22.02
C ALA A 5 11.75 7.22 -22.01
N SER A 6 11.64 7.80 -20.82
CA SER A 6 11.39 9.22 -20.61
C SER A 6 12.33 9.71 -19.53
N TRP A 7 12.90 10.89 -19.70
CA TRP A 7 13.65 11.58 -18.64
C TRP A 7 12.80 11.77 -17.37
N GLY A 8 11.47 11.75 -17.49
CA GLY A 8 10.55 11.76 -16.36
C GLY A 8 10.64 10.53 -15.44
N LEU A 9 11.23 9.41 -15.90
CA LEU A 9 11.43 8.24 -15.04
C LEU A 9 12.42 8.51 -13.92
N VAL A 10 13.41 9.38 -14.14
CA VAL A 10 14.40 9.72 -13.12
C VAL A 10 13.75 10.35 -11.88
N PRO A 11 12.99 11.45 -11.96
CA PRO A 11 12.33 12.00 -10.77
C PRO A 11 11.29 11.06 -10.19
N ALA A 12 10.57 10.27 -11.01
CA ALA A 12 9.60 9.31 -10.47
C ALA A 12 10.29 8.18 -9.67
N ALA A 13 11.42 7.66 -10.16
CA ALA A 13 12.24 6.69 -9.45
C ALA A 13 12.85 7.27 -8.17
N LEU A 14 13.24 8.55 -8.18
CA LEU A 14 13.70 9.25 -6.97
C LEU A 14 12.59 9.40 -5.93
N VAL A 15 11.32 9.63 -6.31
CA VAL A 15 10.20 9.58 -5.36
C VAL A 15 10.06 8.18 -4.75
N SER A 16 10.14 7.12 -5.55
CA SER A 16 10.14 5.75 -5.04
C SER A 16 11.33 5.46 -4.12
N ALA A 17 12.52 5.93 -4.46
CA ALA A 17 13.72 5.80 -3.62
C ALA A 17 13.61 6.60 -2.31
N SER A 18 12.98 7.77 -2.34
CA SER A 18 12.65 8.53 -1.14
C SER A 18 11.74 7.73 -0.21
N ALA A 19 10.73 7.03 -0.72
CA ALA A 19 9.89 6.15 0.11
C ALA A 19 10.71 5.02 0.78
N VAL A 20 11.67 4.41 0.06
CA VAL A 20 12.59 3.43 0.65
C VAL A 20 13.42 4.05 1.77
N LEU A 21 13.92 5.27 1.59
CA LEU A 21 14.70 5.97 2.62
C LEU A 21 13.85 6.37 3.83
N LEU A 22 12.63 6.86 3.62
CA LEU A 22 11.71 7.29 4.67
C LEU A 22 11.21 6.11 5.49
N PHE A 23 10.70 5.07 4.84
CA PHE A 23 9.97 3.97 5.51
C PHE A 23 10.82 2.70 5.65
N GLY A 24 11.58 2.34 4.61
CA GLY A 24 12.42 1.13 4.61
C GLY A 24 13.65 1.25 5.51
N LEU A 25 14.43 2.32 5.29
CA LEU A 25 15.71 2.55 5.98
C LEU A 25 15.60 3.52 7.16
N ARG A 26 14.48 4.22 7.31
CA ARG A 26 14.22 5.17 8.40
C ARG A 26 15.31 6.26 8.52
N ILE A 27 15.76 6.77 7.38
CA ILE A 27 16.73 7.87 7.26
C ILE A 27 15.98 9.13 6.76
N PRO A 28 15.23 9.83 7.63
CA PRO A 28 14.29 10.86 7.20
C PRO A 28 14.95 12.01 6.46
N VAL A 29 16.12 12.47 6.91
CA VAL A 29 16.84 13.58 6.26
C VAL A 29 17.20 13.24 4.82
N ALA A 30 17.75 12.04 4.57
CA ALA A 30 18.05 11.58 3.21
C ALA A 30 16.76 11.38 2.40
N GLY A 31 15.71 10.83 3.01
CA GLY A 31 14.42 10.63 2.38
C GLY A 31 13.77 11.92 1.88
N TYR A 32 13.75 12.96 2.71
CA TYR A 32 13.24 14.29 2.33
C TYR A 32 14.14 15.00 1.32
N ALA A 33 15.47 14.88 1.45
CA ALA A 33 16.41 15.45 0.49
C ALA A 33 16.22 14.86 -0.91
N VAL A 34 16.10 13.53 -1.01
CA VAL A 34 15.83 12.84 -2.28
C VAL A 34 14.46 13.20 -2.83
N LEU A 35 13.43 13.33 -1.99
CA LEU A 35 12.10 13.80 -2.42
C LEU A 35 12.17 15.21 -2.99
N GLY A 36 12.84 16.13 -2.29
CA GLY A 36 13.04 17.50 -2.74
C GLY A 36 13.77 17.55 -4.09
N ALA A 37 14.85 16.80 -4.24
CA ALA A 37 15.58 16.68 -5.50
C ALA A 37 14.71 16.10 -6.63
N ALA A 38 13.90 15.08 -6.35
CA ALA A 38 12.95 14.50 -7.29
C ALA A 38 11.95 15.54 -7.80
N LEU A 39 11.38 16.33 -6.89
CA LEU A 39 10.41 17.37 -7.23
C LEU A 39 11.05 18.53 -8.00
N LEU A 40 12.25 18.97 -7.63
CA LEU A 40 13.00 19.97 -8.38
C LEU A 40 13.31 19.50 -9.80
N LEU A 41 13.76 18.25 -9.96
CA LEU A 41 14.05 17.67 -11.26
C LEU A 41 12.77 17.54 -12.11
N ALA A 42 11.66 17.09 -11.51
CA ALA A 42 10.36 17.02 -12.18
C ALA A 42 9.89 18.42 -12.61
N PHE A 43 10.09 19.44 -11.77
CA PHE A 43 9.74 20.81 -12.07
C PHE A 43 10.47 21.32 -13.31
N VAL A 44 11.76 21.03 -13.43
CA VAL A 44 12.59 21.40 -14.59
C VAL A 44 12.21 20.62 -15.85
N ILE A 45 11.98 19.31 -15.74
CA ILE A 45 11.71 18.43 -16.90
C ILE A 45 10.29 18.60 -17.43
N ASN A 46 9.28 18.52 -16.56
CA ASN A 46 7.88 18.52 -16.97
C ASN A 46 6.94 18.97 -15.84
N ARG A 47 6.30 20.13 -16.01
CA ARG A 47 5.35 20.72 -15.05
C ARG A 47 4.16 19.83 -14.72
N ALA A 48 3.67 19.05 -15.68
CA ALA A 48 2.55 18.13 -15.45
C ALA A 48 2.98 16.94 -14.59
N LEU A 49 4.17 16.38 -14.85
CA LEU A 49 4.77 15.33 -14.00
C LEU A 49 5.03 15.87 -12.59
N PHE A 50 5.59 17.07 -12.47
CA PHE A 50 5.82 17.72 -11.17
C PHE A 50 4.56 17.79 -10.32
N ARG A 51 3.44 18.26 -10.89
CA ARG A 51 2.17 18.36 -10.15
C ARG A 51 1.72 17.02 -9.60
N ASP A 52 1.81 15.96 -10.41
CA ASP A 52 1.38 14.63 -10.01
C ASP A 52 2.35 13.99 -9.00
N LEU A 53 3.68 14.18 -9.16
CA LEU A 53 4.67 13.73 -8.18
C LEU A 53 4.60 14.51 -6.86
N LEU A 54 4.23 15.79 -6.90
CA LEU A 54 4.01 16.60 -5.69
C LEU A 54 2.85 16.05 -4.86
N LEU A 55 1.76 15.62 -5.50
CA LEU A 55 0.63 14.99 -4.81
C LEU A 55 1.05 13.69 -4.11
N ILE A 56 1.85 12.85 -4.79
CA ILE A 56 2.41 11.63 -4.20
C ILE A 56 3.33 12.01 -3.03
N GLY A 57 4.27 12.94 -3.25
CA GLY A 57 5.21 13.40 -2.24
C GLY A 57 4.54 13.97 -1.00
N LEU A 58 3.45 14.74 -1.14
CA LEU A 58 2.66 15.24 -0.01
C LEU A 58 2.08 14.10 0.82
N GLY A 59 1.54 13.06 0.18
CA GLY A 59 1.08 11.87 0.87
C GLY A 59 2.20 11.18 1.66
N LEU A 60 3.36 10.98 1.03
CA LEU A 60 4.51 10.36 1.71
C LEU A 60 5.00 11.20 2.89
N VAL A 61 5.07 12.53 2.74
CA VAL A 61 5.46 13.44 3.83
C VAL A 61 4.49 13.33 5.00
N ILE A 62 3.17 13.36 4.73
CA ILE A 62 2.15 13.21 5.77
C ILE A 62 2.32 11.90 6.52
N ILE A 63 2.47 10.77 5.81
CA ILE A 63 2.65 9.44 6.44
C ILE A 63 3.93 9.43 7.29
N SER A 64 5.03 9.99 6.78
CA SER A 64 6.33 10.00 7.48
C SER A 64 6.39 10.85 8.75
N THR A 65 5.28 11.52 9.13
CA THR A 65 5.19 12.27 10.39
C THR A 65 4.97 11.37 11.61
N ILE A 66 4.59 10.11 11.42
CA ILE A 66 4.33 9.15 12.49
C ILE A 66 5.09 7.84 12.24
N SER A 67 5.19 7.01 13.27
CA SER A 67 5.58 5.60 13.11
C SER A 67 4.39 4.82 12.58
N VAL A 68 4.59 4.02 11.53
CA VAL A 68 3.58 3.13 10.96
C VAL A 68 3.63 1.73 11.62
N GLU A 69 4.46 1.53 12.64
CA GLU A 69 4.51 0.27 13.39
C GLU A 69 3.12 -0.15 13.89
N ALA A 70 2.85 -1.46 13.91
CA ALA A 70 1.55 -2.03 14.27
C ALA A 70 1.22 -1.88 15.77
N ASN A 71 0.95 -0.66 16.22
CA ASN A 71 0.52 -0.35 17.57
C ASN A 71 -1.01 -0.12 17.59
N ILE A 72 -1.73 -1.01 18.28
CA ILE A 72 -3.19 -1.01 18.34
C ILE A 72 -3.76 -0.21 19.53
N SER A 73 -2.95 0.54 20.28
CA SER A 73 -3.47 1.41 21.34
C SER A 73 -4.47 2.43 20.77
N TYR A 74 -5.54 2.72 21.51
CA TYR A 74 -6.60 3.65 21.05
C TYR A 74 -6.05 5.01 20.57
N PRO A 75 -5.09 5.67 21.27
CA PRO A 75 -4.50 6.91 20.79
C PRO A 75 -3.75 6.73 19.47
N ASN A 76 -2.98 5.63 19.33
CA ASN A 76 -2.23 5.37 18.10
C ASN A 76 -3.15 5.04 16.93
N MET A 77 -4.22 4.26 17.15
CA MET A 77 -5.22 3.99 16.11
C MET A 77 -5.90 5.27 15.61
N ALA A 78 -6.24 6.19 16.52
CA ALA A 78 -6.82 7.48 16.16
C ALA A 78 -5.81 8.35 15.39
N LEU A 79 -4.56 8.42 15.85
CA LEU A 79 -3.48 9.16 15.19
C LEU A 79 -3.20 8.61 13.79
N MET A 80 -2.99 7.29 13.68
CA MET A 80 -2.76 6.59 12.42
C MET A 80 -3.93 6.81 11.45
N GLY A 81 -5.17 6.59 11.90
CA GLY A 81 -6.36 6.79 11.07
C GLY A 81 -6.48 8.22 10.56
N LEU A 82 -6.16 9.23 11.38
CA LEU A 82 -6.14 10.63 10.98
C LEU A 82 -5.05 10.89 9.93
N VAL A 83 -3.81 10.46 10.18
CA VAL A 83 -2.67 10.72 9.29
C VAL A 83 -2.83 10.00 7.95
N LEU A 84 -3.21 8.73 7.96
CA LEU A 84 -3.52 7.97 6.75
C LEU A 84 -4.70 8.60 5.99
N GLY A 85 -5.76 9.00 6.70
CA GLY A 85 -6.88 9.73 6.11
C GLY A 85 -6.45 11.01 5.41
N LEU A 86 -5.59 11.82 6.04
CA LEU A 86 -5.03 13.05 5.46
C LEU A 86 -4.12 12.77 4.27
N ALA A 87 -3.34 11.69 4.29
CA ALA A 87 -2.44 11.32 3.19
C ALA A 87 -3.19 10.99 1.89
N VAL A 88 -4.46 10.59 1.96
CA VAL A 88 -5.33 10.41 0.78
C VAL A 88 -6.16 11.66 0.51
N LEU A 89 -6.75 12.25 1.57
CA LEU A 89 -7.67 13.38 1.44
C LEU A 89 -6.98 14.64 0.91
N VAL A 90 -5.79 14.98 1.42
CA VAL A 90 -5.08 16.20 1.00
C VAL A 90 -4.70 16.15 -0.48
N PRO A 91 -4.03 15.09 -1.00
CA PRO A 91 -3.77 14.99 -2.43
C PRO A 91 -5.04 14.98 -3.28
N TYR A 92 -6.10 14.31 -2.83
CA TYR A 92 -7.39 14.29 -3.51
C TYR A 92 -8.01 15.69 -3.63
N LEU A 93 -8.06 16.45 -2.53
CA LEU A 93 -8.63 17.81 -2.53
C LEU A 93 -7.81 18.77 -3.40
N ILE A 94 -6.48 18.71 -3.35
CA ILE A 94 -5.62 19.53 -4.21
C ILE A 94 -5.83 19.17 -5.68
N ALA A 95 -5.83 17.87 -6.01
CA ALA A 95 -6.07 17.41 -7.39
C ALA A 95 -7.44 17.90 -7.91
N ARG A 96 -8.48 17.81 -7.06
CA ARG A 96 -9.86 18.13 -7.39
C ARG A 96 -10.12 19.63 -7.52
N TYR A 97 -9.67 20.42 -6.55
CA TYR A 97 -10.06 21.83 -6.41
C TYR A 97 -8.98 22.80 -6.90
N ALA A 98 -7.70 22.52 -6.61
CA ALA A 98 -6.60 23.39 -7.04
C ALA A 98 -6.18 23.10 -8.48
N TYR A 99 -5.94 21.82 -8.81
CA TYR A 99 -5.52 21.43 -10.17
C TYR A 99 -6.70 21.21 -11.13
N ARG A 100 -7.92 21.08 -10.60
CA ARG A 100 -9.14 20.79 -11.39
C ARG A 100 -8.99 19.56 -12.28
N THR A 101 -8.25 18.57 -11.77
CA THR A 101 -8.04 17.28 -12.40
C THR A 101 -8.86 16.21 -11.70
N HIS A 102 -9.41 15.28 -12.47
CA HIS A 102 -10.20 14.15 -11.94
C HIS A 102 -9.39 12.86 -12.09
N ALA A 103 -8.09 12.92 -11.84
CA ALA A 103 -7.18 11.78 -11.98
C ALA A 103 -7.36 10.75 -10.86
N ILE A 104 -7.50 11.22 -9.62
CA ILE A 104 -7.80 10.39 -8.45
C ILE A 104 -9.31 10.13 -8.45
N ARG A 105 -9.69 8.88 -8.70
CA ARG A 105 -11.09 8.42 -8.70
C ARG A 105 -11.19 7.11 -7.95
N PHE A 106 -12.34 6.90 -7.32
CA PHE A 106 -12.65 5.72 -6.53
C PHE A 106 -13.82 4.97 -7.17
N PRO A 107 -13.57 4.08 -8.15
CA PRO A 107 -14.63 3.39 -8.88
C PRO A 107 -15.24 2.24 -8.05
N ILE A 108 -16.11 2.59 -7.11
CA ILE A 108 -16.76 1.62 -6.18
C ILE A 108 -17.90 0.86 -6.89
N ARG A 109 -18.79 1.57 -7.59
CA ARG A 109 -19.95 0.97 -8.27
C ARG A 109 -19.74 0.97 -9.77
N THR A 110 -19.01 -0.03 -10.28
CA THR A 110 -18.81 -0.20 -11.74
C THR A 110 -20.04 -0.80 -12.43
N GLY A 111 -20.99 -1.37 -11.67
CA GLY A 111 -22.23 -1.98 -12.20
C GLY A 111 -22.00 -3.28 -12.98
N GLN A 112 -20.76 -3.74 -13.09
CA GLN A 112 -20.39 -4.96 -13.80
C GLN A 112 -20.45 -6.17 -12.86
N ARG A 113 -20.95 -7.29 -13.36
CA ARG A 113 -20.94 -8.56 -12.62
C ARG A 113 -19.55 -9.17 -12.64
N TRP A 114 -19.10 -9.73 -11.52
CA TRP A 114 -17.85 -10.47 -11.47
C TRP A 114 -17.94 -11.76 -12.27
N THR A 115 -16.97 -11.92 -13.17
CA THR A 115 -16.74 -13.10 -13.99
C THR A 115 -16.39 -14.32 -13.14
N THR A 116 -16.53 -15.52 -13.70
CA THR A 116 -16.16 -16.76 -13.01
C THR A 116 -14.67 -16.80 -12.66
N LEU A 117 -13.81 -16.26 -13.52
CA LEU A 117 -12.37 -16.18 -13.27
C LEU A 117 -12.07 -15.27 -12.08
N GLU A 118 -12.72 -14.10 -12.00
CA GLU A 118 -12.58 -13.19 -10.85
C GLU A 118 -13.02 -13.85 -9.54
N ARG A 119 -14.10 -14.64 -9.54
CA ARG A 119 -14.53 -15.38 -8.34
C ARG A 119 -13.53 -16.44 -7.90
N TRP A 120 -12.99 -17.21 -8.85
CA TRP A 120 -11.95 -18.20 -8.55
C TRP A 120 -10.64 -17.55 -8.09
N TYR A 121 -10.34 -16.36 -8.59
CA TYR A 121 -9.19 -15.59 -8.12
C TYR A 121 -9.31 -15.20 -6.65
N LEU A 122 -10.51 -14.83 -6.16
CA LEU A 122 -10.74 -14.59 -4.73
C LEU A 122 -10.41 -15.83 -3.88
N VAL A 123 -10.86 -17.01 -4.31
CA VAL A 123 -10.55 -18.28 -3.64
C VAL A 123 -9.04 -18.55 -3.68
N LEU A 124 -8.41 -18.35 -4.84
CA LEU A 124 -6.97 -18.54 -5.02
C LEU A 124 -6.16 -17.65 -4.07
N VAL A 125 -6.54 -16.39 -3.87
CA VAL A 125 -5.83 -15.48 -2.98
C VAL A 125 -5.90 -15.95 -1.53
N VAL A 126 -7.05 -16.42 -1.06
CA VAL A 126 -7.18 -17.02 0.27
C VAL A 126 -6.29 -18.26 0.40
N LEU A 127 -6.30 -19.15 -0.60
CA LEU A 127 -5.47 -20.36 -0.61
C LEU A 127 -3.97 -20.04 -0.60
N LEU A 128 -3.52 -19.09 -1.42
CA LEU A 128 -2.13 -18.66 -1.46
C LEU A 128 -1.72 -17.99 -0.15
N GLY A 129 -2.57 -17.13 0.42
CA GLY A 129 -2.35 -16.54 1.73
C GLY A 129 -2.19 -17.63 2.79
N TRP A 130 -3.10 -18.61 2.82
CA TRP A 130 -3.09 -19.70 3.81
C TRP A 130 -1.84 -20.59 3.68
N LEU A 131 -1.30 -20.76 2.47
CA LEU A 131 -0.10 -21.58 2.23
C LEU A 131 1.21 -20.82 2.53
N ILE A 132 1.28 -19.54 2.16
CA ILE A 132 2.53 -18.76 2.19
C ILE A 132 2.70 -18.04 3.52
N LEU A 133 1.64 -17.39 4.03
CA LEU A 133 1.73 -16.48 5.17
C LEU A 133 2.16 -17.15 6.48
N PRO A 134 1.67 -18.35 6.85
CA PRO A 134 2.12 -18.99 8.09
C PRO A 134 3.62 -19.28 8.09
N THR A 135 4.13 -19.83 6.98
CA THR A 135 5.56 -20.11 6.80
C THR A 135 6.37 -18.83 6.90
N TYR A 136 5.91 -17.75 6.25
CA TYR A 136 6.54 -16.45 6.35
C TYR A 136 6.55 -15.91 7.79
N PHE A 137 5.38 -15.68 8.38
CA PHE A 137 5.27 -15.03 9.67
C PHE A 137 5.98 -15.80 10.78
N ILE A 138 5.76 -17.12 10.85
CA ILE A 138 6.20 -17.93 11.99
C ILE A 138 7.67 -18.34 11.85
N ARG A 139 8.12 -18.78 10.67
CA ARG A 139 9.54 -19.19 10.52
C ARG A 139 10.51 -18.02 10.51
N SER A 140 10.09 -16.85 10.03
CA SER A 140 10.96 -15.66 10.00
C SER A 140 10.93 -14.84 11.29
N GLY A 141 9.99 -15.12 12.21
CA GLY A 141 9.75 -14.28 13.38
C GLY A 141 9.07 -12.94 13.07
N ALA A 142 8.65 -12.70 11.82
CA ALA A 142 8.04 -11.42 11.45
C ALA A 142 6.80 -11.10 12.29
N TYR A 143 6.04 -12.12 12.73
CA TYR A 143 4.83 -11.91 13.54
C TYR A 143 5.05 -11.06 14.81
N GLU A 144 6.28 -11.01 15.34
CA GLU A 144 6.65 -10.21 16.51
C GLU A 144 6.59 -8.68 16.27
N ASN A 145 6.55 -8.24 15.01
CA ASN A 145 6.31 -6.83 14.68
C ASN A 145 4.84 -6.41 14.88
N TRP A 146 3.96 -7.38 15.16
CA TRP A 146 2.55 -7.16 15.48
C TRP A 146 2.31 -7.42 16.97
N PRO A 147 1.30 -6.78 17.56
CA PRO A 147 1.05 -6.90 18.99
C PRO A 147 0.49 -8.28 19.31
N ALA A 148 0.95 -8.85 20.43
CA ALA A 148 0.41 -10.08 20.98
C ALA A 148 -1.00 -9.82 21.53
N VAL A 149 -2.02 -10.14 20.73
CA VAL A 149 -3.42 -9.92 21.10
C VAL A 149 -3.99 -11.15 21.81
N THR A 150 -4.51 -10.97 23.02
CA THR A 150 -5.14 -12.06 23.79
C THR A 150 -6.53 -11.69 24.30
N ALA A 151 -6.76 -10.41 24.58
CA ALA A 151 -8.08 -9.94 25.00
C ALA A 151 -9.02 -9.75 23.80
N PRO A 152 -10.35 -9.99 23.94
CA PRO A 152 -11.31 -9.79 22.86
C PRO A 152 -11.28 -8.38 22.23
N ASP A 153 -11.07 -7.35 23.04
CA ASP A 153 -10.90 -5.96 22.58
C ASP A 153 -9.66 -5.79 21.69
N GLU A 154 -8.52 -6.33 22.08
CA GLU A 154 -7.28 -6.27 21.30
C GLU A 154 -7.41 -6.98 19.96
N ILE A 155 -8.04 -8.16 19.96
CA ILE A 155 -8.32 -8.94 18.76
C ILE A 155 -9.23 -8.14 17.81
N ALA A 156 -10.29 -7.53 18.33
CA ALA A 156 -11.18 -6.69 17.54
C ALA A 156 -10.46 -5.46 16.95
N ARG A 157 -9.60 -4.81 17.75
CA ARG A 157 -8.79 -3.67 17.29
C ARG A 157 -7.79 -4.06 16.21
N LEU A 158 -7.11 -5.21 16.36
CA LEU A 158 -6.22 -5.74 15.33
C LEU A 158 -7.00 -6.03 14.04
N PHE A 159 -8.16 -6.70 14.14
CA PHE A 159 -9.01 -6.98 12.99
C PHE A 159 -9.42 -5.69 12.27
N VAL A 160 -9.94 -4.70 12.99
CA VAL A 160 -10.32 -3.40 12.40
C VAL A 160 -9.11 -2.70 11.81
N GLY A 161 -7.98 -2.65 12.53
CA GLY A 161 -6.76 -1.99 12.09
C GLY A 161 -6.23 -2.55 10.78
N VAL A 162 -6.07 -3.88 10.68
CA VAL A 162 -5.59 -4.56 9.47
C VAL A 162 -6.53 -4.25 8.29
N ASN A 163 -7.84 -4.45 8.44
CA ASN A 163 -8.79 -4.25 7.33
C ASN A 163 -8.90 -2.77 6.90
N VAL A 164 -8.86 -1.82 7.84
CA VAL A 164 -8.93 -0.38 7.51
C VAL A 164 -7.66 0.06 6.78
N VAL A 165 -6.49 -0.41 7.21
CA VAL A 165 -5.22 -0.15 6.53
C VAL A 165 -5.22 -0.79 5.13
N GLY A 166 -5.74 -2.02 4.97
CA GLY A 166 -5.87 -2.65 3.66
C GLY A 166 -6.79 -1.90 2.68
N ILE A 167 -7.90 -1.33 3.16
CA ILE A 167 -8.73 -0.42 2.34
C ILE A 167 -7.92 0.82 1.96
N TRP A 168 -7.21 1.40 2.94
CA TRP A 168 -6.42 2.60 2.73
C TRP A 168 -5.30 2.39 1.69
N ASP A 169 -4.67 1.22 1.69
CA ASP A 169 -3.64 0.84 0.72
C ASP A 169 -4.15 0.96 -0.71
N GLU A 170 -5.39 0.53 -0.97
CA GLU A 170 -6.01 0.64 -2.30
C GLU A 170 -6.34 2.09 -2.67
N LEU A 171 -6.72 2.91 -1.69
CA LEU A 171 -7.02 4.33 -1.92
C LEU A 171 -5.75 5.12 -2.22
N PHE A 172 -4.68 4.84 -1.48
CA PHE A 172 -3.42 5.56 -1.63
C PHE A 172 -2.58 4.99 -2.77
N PHE A 173 -2.16 3.73 -2.70
CA PHE A 173 -1.22 3.21 -3.66
C PHE A 173 -1.84 2.99 -5.04
N ILE A 174 -3.05 2.45 -5.11
CA ILE A 174 -3.69 2.16 -6.40
C ILE A 174 -4.43 3.38 -6.95
N CYS A 175 -5.37 3.94 -6.20
CA CYS A 175 -6.21 5.05 -6.69
C CYS A 175 -5.51 6.41 -6.72
N THR A 176 -4.39 6.57 -6.01
CA THR A 176 -3.61 7.81 -6.02
C THR A 176 -2.26 7.61 -6.72
N VAL A 177 -1.33 6.84 -6.14
CA VAL A 177 0.04 6.73 -6.67
C VAL A 177 0.07 6.13 -8.07
N PHE A 178 -0.49 4.94 -8.27
CA PHE A 178 -0.53 4.27 -9.57
C PHE A 178 -1.35 5.07 -10.59
N ALA A 179 -2.52 5.60 -10.19
CA ALA A 179 -3.37 6.41 -11.05
C ALA A 179 -2.69 7.71 -11.53
N LEU A 180 -1.86 8.35 -10.70
CA LEU A 180 -1.09 9.53 -11.08
C LEU A 180 0.10 9.17 -11.97
N LEU A 181 0.87 8.12 -11.62
CA LEU A 181 2.03 7.70 -12.39
C LEU A 181 1.67 7.21 -13.80
N ARG A 182 0.56 6.48 -13.96
CA ARG A 182 0.13 5.95 -15.27
C ARG A 182 -0.33 7.02 -16.27
N ARG A 183 -0.46 8.29 -15.84
CA ARG A 183 -0.68 9.43 -16.75
C ARG A 183 0.58 9.79 -17.54
N HIS A 184 1.75 9.45 -16.99
CA HIS A 184 3.06 9.82 -17.55
C HIS A 184 3.84 8.62 -18.07
N PHE A 185 3.55 7.42 -17.58
CA PHE A 185 4.30 6.20 -17.90
C PHE A 185 3.38 5.06 -18.37
N PRO A 186 3.89 4.10 -19.16
CA PRO A 186 3.22 2.83 -19.39
C PRO A 186 2.88 2.13 -18.07
N ASP A 187 1.76 1.39 -18.03
CA ASP A 187 1.23 0.80 -16.80
C ASP A 187 2.28 -0.03 -16.02
N TRP A 188 3.16 -0.78 -16.69
CA TRP A 188 4.16 -1.61 -16.00
C TRP A 188 5.20 -0.77 -15.24
N GLN A 189 5.58 0.41 -15.75
CA GLN A 189 6.53 1.32 -15.07
C GLN A 189 5.86 1.97 -13.87
N ALA A 190 4.63 2.45 -14.05
CA ALA A 190 3.84 3.01 -12.96
C ALA A 190 3.61 1.98 -11.85
N ASN A 191 3.34 0.73 -12.22
CA ASN A 191 3.13 -0.37 -11.28
C ASN A 191 4.42 -0.72 -10.53
N LEU A 192 5.57 -0.77 -11.22
CA LEU A 192 6.86 -1.03 -10.58
C LEU A 192 7.21 0.07 -9.56
N LEU A 193 7.05 1.34 -9.94
CA LEU A 193 7.33 2.48 -9.07
C LEU A 193 6.41 2.51 -7.84
N GLN A 194 5.12 2.23 -8.03
CA GLN A 194 4.16 2.12 -6.91
C GLN A 194 4.48 0.92 -6.01
N ALA A 195 4.85 -0.23 -6.57
CA ALA A 195 5.20 -1.42 -5.81
C ALA A 195 6.41 -1.19 -4.88
N VAL A 196 7.40 -0.40 -5.32
CA VAL A 196 8.52 0.03 -4.46
C VAL A 196 8.02 0.85 -3.27
N ILE A 197 7.15 1.83 -3.50
CA ILE A 197 6.61 2.69 -2.43
C ILE A 197 5.78 1.86 -1.46
N PHE A 198 4.87 1.02 -1.97
CA PHE A 198 4.04 0.12 -1.18
C PHE A 198 4.86 -0.83 -0.31
N THR A 199 5.86 -1.48 -0.90
CA THR A 199 6.74 -2.42 -0.18
C THR A 199 7.54 -1.73 0.91
N SER A 200 7.98 -0.48 0.67
CA SER A 200 8.68 0.32 1.68
C SER A 200 7.78 0.66 2.87
N PHE A 201 6.51 1.00 2.60
CA PHE A 201 5.53 1.25 3.65
C PHE A 201 5.22 -0.01 4.47
N LEU A 202 4.97 -1.15 3.81
CA LEU A 202 4.71 -2.41 4.50
C LEU A 202 5.91 -2.91 5.33
N TRP A 203 7.13 -2.62 4.87
CA TRP A 203 8.32 -2.90 5.68
C TRP A 203 8.28 -2.20 7.03
N GLU A 204 7.88 -0.93 7.05
CA GLU A 204 7.73 -0.18 8.31
C GLU A 204 6.58 -0.74 9.16
N LEU A 205 5.45 -1.07 8.52
CA LEU A 205 4.27 -1.62 9.20
C LEU A 205 4.58 -2.93 9.95
N GLY A 206 5.47 -3.76 9.41
CA GLY A 206 5.94 -4.97 10.07
C GLY A 206 6.43 -6.09 9.14
N TYR A 207 6.30 -5.95 7.82
CA TYR A 207 6.69 -6.99 6.85
C TYR A 207 8.21 -7.07 6.65
N ARG A 208 8.92 -7.46 7.71
CA ARG A 208 10.39 -7.55 7.81
C ARG A 208 10.94 -8.84 7.20
N SER A 209 12.25 -9.07 7.36
CA SER A 209 12.96 -10.24 6.83
C SER A 209 12.81 -10.34 5.31
N TRP A 210 12.40 -11.48 4.78
CA TRP A 210 12.16 -11.68 3.35
C TRP A 210 10.76 -11.22 2.88
N GLY A 211 10.01 -10.52 3.73
CA GLY A 211 8.69 -9.94 3.42
C GLY A 211 8.60 -9.22 2.06
N PRO A 212 9.60 -8.43 1.63
CA PRO A 212 9.62 -7.81 0.31
C PRO A 212 9.47 -8.79 -0.87
N LEU A 213 9.94 -10.04 -0.75
CA LEU A 213 9.77 -11.06 -1.79
C LEU A 213 8.30 -11.47 -1.98
N MET A 214 7.43 -11.19 -1.02
CA MET A 214 6.00 -11.46 -1.06
C MET A 214 5.19 -10.18 -1.33
N THR A 215 5.47 -9.10 -0.59
CA THR A 215 4.71 -7.84 -0.69
C THR A 215 4.91 -7.15 -2.04
N PHE A 216 6.11 -7.26 -2.64
CA PHE A 216 6.37 -6.64 -3.94
C PHE A 216 5.61 -7.31 -5.09
N PRO A 217 5.62 -8.66 -5.25
CA PRO A 217 4.73 -9.33 -6.20
C PRO A 217 3.25 -9.06 -5.94
N PHE A 218 2.83 -9.01 -4.66
CA PHE A 218 1.45 -8.69 -4.29
C PHE A 218 1.05 -7.29 -4.79
N ALA A 219 1.88 -6.27 -4.55
CA ALA A 219 1.67 -4.91 -5.06
C ALA A 219 1.54 -4.86 -6.58
N LEU A 220 2.40 -5.59 -7.29
CA LEU A 220 2.32 -5.69 -8.75
C LEU A 220 1.01 -6.33 -9.21
N LEU A 221 0.54 -7.37 -8.52
CA LEU A 221 -0.74 -8.03 -8.81
C LEU A 221 -1.92 -7.10 -8.54
N GLN A 222 -1.89 -6.29 -7.48
CA GLN A 222 -2.94 -5.32 -7.17
C GLN A 222 -3.08 -4.28 -8.29
N GLY A 223 -1.97 -3.63 -8.69
CA GLY A 223 -2.01 -2.66 -9.79
C GLY A 223 -2.41 -3.26 -11.14
N TYR A 224 -1.99 -4.51 -11.41
CA TYR A 224 -2.45 -5.25 -12.59
C TYR A 224 -3.95 -5.56 -12.53
N THR A 225 -4.45 -6.01 -11.39
CA THR A 225 -5.86 -6.34 -11.18
C THR A 225 -6.73 -5.09 -11.35
N PHE A 226 -6.29 -3.95 -10.81
CA PHE A 226 -6.99 -2.68 -11.00
C PHE A 226 -6.98 -2.23 -12.47
N LYS A 227 -5.87 -2.41 -13.18
CA LYS A 227 -5.80 -2.12 -14.63
C LYS A 227 -6.84 -2.91 -15.42
N VAL A 228 -7.01 -4.20 -15.11
CA VAL A 228 -7.92 -5.10 -15.83
C VAL A 228 -9.37 -4.85 -15.44
N THR A 229 -9.66 -4.86 -14.15
CA THR A 229 -11.04 -4.82 -13.62
C THR A 229 -11.62 -3.40 -13.54
N LYS A 230 -10.75 -2.39 -13.38
CA LYS A 230 -11.11 -0.97 -13.15
C LYS A 230 -12.10 -0.81 -12.00
N SER A 231 -12.08 -1.72 -11.03
CA SER A 231 -13.04 -1.83 -9.94
C SER A 231 -12.32 -1.74 -8.60
N LEU A 232 -12.53 -0.65 -7.86
CA LEU A 232 -11.97 -0.50 -6.52
C LEU A 232 -12.53 -1.56 -5.59
N THR A 233 -13.84 -1.83 -5.67
CA THR A 233 -14.51 -2.83 -4.84
C THR A 233 -13.89 -4.21 -5.00
N TYR A 234 -13.55 -4.61 -6.23
CA TYR A 234 -12.95 -5.91 -6.45
C TYR A 234 -11.54 -6.01 -5.85
N VAL A 235 -10.70 -5.00 -6.08
CA VAL A 235 -9.32 -5.00 -5.54
C VAL A 235 -9.34 -4.93 -4.01
N VAL A 236 -10.22 -4.12 -3.42
CA VAL A 236 -10.43 -4.10 -1.96
C VAL A 236 -10.87 -5.46 -1.45
N CYS A 237 -11.81 -6.16 -2.11
CA CYS A 237 -12.19 -7.51 -1.69
C CYS A 237 -11.01 -8.49 -1.74
N VAL A 238 -10.18 -8.43 -2.78
CA VAL A 238 -8.95 -9.25 -2.88
C VAL A 238 -8.02 -8.95 -1.69
N HIS A 239 -7.79 -7.67 -1.40
CA HIS A 239 -6.94 -7.23 -0.31
C HIS A 239 -7.48 -7.71 1.04
N LEU A 240 -8.75 -7.44 1.35
CA LEU A 240 -9.38 -7.80 2.61
C LEU A 240 -9.41 -9.31 2.86
N LEU A 241 -9.52 -10.12 1.80
CA LEU A 241 -9.40 -11.58 1.92
C LEU A 241 -7.98 -12.01 2.28
N PHE A 242 -6.96 -11.38 1.70
CA PHE A 242 -5.57 -11.63 2.06
C PHE A 242 -5.29 -11.18 3.51
N ASP A 243 -5.76 -10.00 3.88
CA ASP A 243 -5.67 -9.43 5.22
C ASP A 243 -6.38 -10.26 6.29
N LEU A 244 -7.52 -10.86 5.95
CA LEU A 244 -8.19 -11.81 6.82
C LEU A 244 -7.26 -12.96 7.17
N VAL A 245 -6.53 -13.50 6.19
CA VAL A 245 -5.56 -14.57 6.44
C VAL A 245 -4.39 -14.04 7.27
N VAL A 246 -3.87 -12.85 6.99
CA VAL A 246 -2.83 -12.20 7.82
C VAL A 246 -3.28 -12.13 9.27
N PHE A 247 -4.48 -11.59 9.53
CA PHE A 247 -5.05 -11.49 10.86
C PHE A 247 -5.13 -12.85 11.56
N LEU A 248 -5.68 -13.88 10.89
CA LEU A 248 -5.81 -15.22 11.45
C LEU A 248 -4.43 -15.83 11.78
N VAL A 249 -3.42 -15.62 10.92
CA VAL A 249 -2.06 -16.10 11.16
C VAL A 249 -1.41 -15.38 12.33
N ILE A 250 -1.57 -14.07 12.47
CA ILE A 250 -1.02 -13.29 13.59
C ILE A 250 -1.64 -13.74 14.93
N VAL A 251 -2.95 -13.98 14.96
CA VAL A 251 -3.63 -14.51 16.15
C VAL A 251 -3.10 -15.91 16.49
N HIS A 252 -2.99 -16.80 15.51
CA HIS A 252 -2.42 -18.14 15.71
C HIS A 252 -0.95 -18.10 16.16
N ALA A 253 -0.14 -17.20 15.60
CA ALA A 253 1.30 -17.13 15.90
C ALA A 253 1.57 -16.76 17.36
N HIS A 254 0.75 -15.90 17.94
CA HIS A 254 0.85 -15.50 19.35
C HIS A 254 0.18 -16.49 20.32
N THR A 255 -0.84 -17.22 19.85
CA THR A 255 -1.61 -18.18 20.66
C THR A 255 -1.79 -19.47 19.86
N ARG A 256 -0.77 -20.35 19.88
CA ARG A 256 -0.66 -21.49 18.95
C ARG A 256 -1.78 -22.52 19.07
N GLU A 257 -2.40 -22.62 20.23
CA GLU A 257 -3.56 -23.46 20.48
C GLU A 257 -4.83 -22.97 19.78
N TRP A 258 -4.89 -21.69 19.39
CA TRP A 258 -6.03 -21.12 18.67
C TRP A 258 -5.82 -21.26 17.16
N LEU A 259 -6.90 -21.58 16.42
CA LEU A 259 -6.86 -21.72 14.96
C LEU A 259 -5.78 -22.69 14.45
N PRO A 260 -5.76 -23.97 14.89
CA PRO A 260 -4.77 -24.98 14.46
C PRO A 260 -5.06 -25.50 13.05
N ILE A 261 -5.23 -24.58 12.10
CA ILE A 261 -5.54 -24.85 10.69
C ILE A 261 -4.35 -24.53 9.78
N PHE A 262 -3.27 -23.94 10.30
CA PHE A 262 -2.13 -23.50 9.51
C PHE A 262 -1.02 -24.54 9.49
N VAL A 263 -0.34 -24.65 8.35
CA VAL A 263 0.80 -25.53 8.16
C VAL A 263 2.03 -24.67 7.86
N TYR A 264 3.10 -24.89 8.60
CA TYR A 264 4.35 -24.13 8.51
C TYR A 264 5.52 -24.94 9.06
#